data_AF-A0A859QLQ8-F1
#
_entry.id   AF-A0A859QLQ8-F1
#
_cell.length_a   1.000
_cell.length_b   1.000
_cell.length_c   1.000
_cell.angle_alpha   90.00
_cell.angle_beta   90.00
_cell.angle_gamma   90.00
#
_symmetry.space_group_name_H-M   'P 1'
#
loop_
_entity.id
_entity.type
_entity.pdbx_description
1 polymer ?
#
loop_
_entity_poly.entity_id
_entity_poly.type
_entity_poly.pdbx_seq_one_letter_code
_entity_poly.pdbx_strand_id
1 'polypeptide(L)'
;MKKAQVSEPQLSVAAFSQRCKTLAVQFGSAVGLRSGEVAFAPEISSTVAVMTLGGRASEMISRNRGSSHRVVPLASIQEDILIWTGYRESWQKLGSEQNFRFVEAGFTLHVGRQGELSKPQIMRSEWVGRRSRAFVELAGHPHWQLDVLETARAKEPSTPARFTDVESASPVKEFGDMPTPANGSNLLLGLTVENMHLASSAQWWRLSGSDAAHVPETVSDLDRWILACTVYLRQEASRCRVIPA
;
A
#
# COMPACT_ATOMS: atom_id res chain seq x y z
N MET A 1 -23.71 -28.98 20.93
CA MET A 1 -22.77 -28.81 19.79
C MET A 1 -21.59 -27.99 20.28
N LYS A 2 -20.36 -28.54 20.30
CA LYS A 2 -19.15 -27.73 20.52
C LYS A 2 -19.02 -26.77 19.33
N LYS A 3 -19.02 -25.45 19.55
CA LYS A 3 -18.63 -24.49 18.50
C LYS A 3 -17.26 -24.92 18.00
N ALA A 4 -17.14 -25.31 16.74
CA ALA A 4 -15.84 -25.56 16.12
C ALA A 4 -14.99 -24.31 16.37
N GLN A 5 -13.80 -24.52 16.94
CA GLN A 5 -12.86 -23.45 17.17
C GLN A 5 -12.47 -22.92 15.79
N VAL A 6 -12.95 -21.75 15.43
CA VAL A 6 -12.71 -21.21 14.10
C VAL A 6 -11.25 -20.82 14.00
N SER A 7 -10.55 -21.37 13.00
CA SER A 7 -9.15 -21.09 12.74
C SER A 7 -8.98 -19.59 12.46
N GLU A 8 -8.07 -18.94 13.19
CA GLU A 8 -7.62 -17.58 12.91
C GLU A 8 -6.08 -17.54 12.98
N PRO A 9 -5.39 -16.72 12.15
CA PRO A 9 -3.94 -16.66 12.16
C PRO A 9 -3.45 -16.15 13.51
N GLN A 10 -2.52 -16.88 14.10
CA GLN A 10 -1.92 -16.56 15.40
C GLN A 10 -0.41 -16.72 15.35
N LEU A 11 0.30 -15.84 16.05
CA LEU A 11 1.76 -15.84 16.14
C LEU A 11 2.22 -15.51 17.56
N SER A 12 3.21 -16.22 18.06
CA SER A 12 3.98 -15.76 19.21
C SER A 12 4.85 -14.55 18.83
N VAL A 13 5.33 -13.78 19.82
CA VAL A 13 6.30 -12.70 19.61
C VAL A 13 7.49 -13.17 18.76
N ALA A 14 8.09 -14.32 19.11
CA ALA A 14 9.25 -14.86 18.42
C ALA A 14 8.93 -15.26 16.97
N ALA A 15 7.78 -15.89 16.74
CA ALA A 15 7.33 -16.27 15.41
C ALA A 15 7.05 -15.04 14.53
N PHE A 16 6.48 -13.98 15.10
CA PHE A 16 6.26 -12.70 14.42
C PHE A 16 7.57 -12.05 13.98
N SER A 17 8.56 -11.95 14.87
CA SER A 17 9.88 -11.41 14.53
C SER A 17 10.60 -12.25 13.47
N GLN A 18 10.49 -13.58 13.53
CA GLN A 18 11.09 -14.46 12.52
C GLN A 18 10.40 -14.31 11.16
N ARG A 19 9.08 -14.21 11.15
CA ARG A 19 8.29 -13.96 9.94
C ARG A 19 8.69 -12.66 9.24
N CYS A 20 8.89 -11.57 9.99
CA CYS A 20 9.36 -10.30 9.43
C CYS A 20 10.68 -10.47 8.64
N LYS A 21 11.63 -11.24 9.18
CA LYS A 21 12.94 -11.50 8.54
C LYS A 21 12.79 -12.32 7.26
N THR A 22 12.03 -13.41 7.32
CA THR A 22 11.80 -14.30 6.17
C THR A 22 11.06 -13.55 5.05
N LEU A 23 9.99 -12.83 5.39
CA LEU A 23 9.23 -12.05 4.42
C LEU A 23 10.07 -10.93 3.80
N ALA A 24 10.98 -10.29 4.54
CA ALA A 24 11.81 -9.22 3.99
C ALA A 24 12.68 -9.72 2.82
N VAL A 25 13.24 -10.93 2.94
CA VAL A 25 14.03 -11.55 1.87
C VAL A 25 13.15 -11.86 0.65
N GLN A 26 12.01 -12.52 0.87
CA GLN A 26 11.10 -12.92 -0.21
C GLN A 26 10.47 -11.72 -0.91
N PHE A 27 10.03 -10.73 -0.14
CA PHE A 27 9.47 -9.48 -0.64
C PHE A 27 10.51 -8.68 -1.43
N GLY A 28 11.74 -8.55 -0.92
CA GLY A 28 12.84 -7.88 -1.64
C GLY A 28 13.09 -8.50 -3.01
N SER A 29 13.11 -9.84 -3.09
CA SER A 29 13.19 -10.55 -4.36
C SER A 29 11.99 -10.25 -5.27
N ALA A 30 10.76 -10.20 -4.75
CA ALA A 30 9.55 -9.93 -5.52
C ALA A 30 9.53 -8.51 -6.12
N VAL A 31 10.09 -7.51 -5.42
CA VAL A 31 10.20 -6.13 -5.93
C VAL A 31 11.50 -5.86 -6.70
N GLY A 32 12.40 -6.85 -6.81
CA GLY A 32 13.67 -6.70 -7.53
C GLY A 32 14.74 -5.89 -6.80
N LEU A 33 14.65 -5.80 -5.47
CA LEU A 33 15.65 -5.16 -4.62
C LEU A 33 16.73 -6.15 -4.19
N ARG A 34 17.92 -5.64 -3.87
CA ARG A 34 19.02 -6.49 -3.37
C ARG A 34 18.71 -6.97 -1.96
N SER A 35 19.30 -8.11 -1.59
CA SER A 35 19.17 -8.65 -0.23
C SER A 35 19.61 -7.62 0.82
N GLY A 36 18.78 -7.38 1.83
CA GLY A 36 19.05 -6.41 2.90
C GLY A 36 18.82 -4.94 2.54
N GLU A 37 18.19 -4.63 1.40
CA GLU A 37 17.74 -3.28 1.06
C GLU A 37 16.35 -2.97 1.61
N VAL A 38 15.48 -3.97 1.72
CA VAL A 38 14.16 -3.87 2.35
C VAL A 38 14.12 -4.67 3.65
N ALA A 39 13.32 -4.18 4.59
CA ALA A 39 13.00 -4.88 5.83
C ALA A 39 11.50 -4.78 6.11
N PHE A 40 10.98 -5.72 6.87
CA PHE A 40 9.74 -5.52 7.61
C PHE A 40 10.12 -5.14 9.04
N ALA A 41 9.81 -3.91 9.44
CA ALA A 41 10.09 -3.37 10.76
C ALA A 41 8.95 -3.74 11.72
N PRO A 42 9.20 -4.61 12.72
CA PRO A 42 8.20 -4.94 13.73
C PRO A 42 8.16 -3.87 14.82
N GLU A 43 6.96 -3.44 15.17
CA GLU A 43 6.66 -2.66 16.37
C GLU A 43 5.80 -3.51 17.29
N ILE A 44 6.36 -3.99 18.40
CA ILE A 44 5.68 -4.89 19.33
C ILE A 44 5.48 -4.18 20.66
N SER A 45 4.24 -4.15 21.14
CA SER A 45 3.86 -3.65 22.46
C SER A 45 3.18 -4.76 23.27
N SER A 46 2.76 -4.43 24.49
CA SER A 46 2.02 -5.36 25.35
C SER A 46 0.62 -5.71 24.83
N THR A 47 0.09 -4.99 23.84
CA THR A 47 -1.29 -5.18 23.34
C THR A 47 -1.37 -5.37 21.83
N VAL A 48 -0.37 -4.92 21.06
CA VAL A 48 -0.40 -4.88 19.61
C VAL A 48 0.97 -5.27 19.04
N ALA A 49 0.97 -5.96 17.90
CA ALA A 49 2.15 -6.07 17.05
C ALA A 49 1.83 -5.51 15.66
N VAL A 50 2.67 -4.61 15.16
CA VAL A 50 2.53 -4.00 13.83
C VAL A 50 3.76 -4.35 13.01
N MET A 51 3.56 -4.66 11.74
CA MET A 51 4.62 -4.85 10.76
C MET A 51 4.48 -3.78 9.68
N THR A 52 5.54 -3.02 9.42
CA THR A 52 5.59 -2.01 8.35
C THR A 52 6.83 -2.20 7.47
N LEU A 53 6.85 -1.60 6.27
CA LEU A 53 8.08 -1.59 5.46
C LEU A 53 9.17 -0.74 6.08
N GLY A 54 10.41 -1.10 5.81
CA GLY A 54 11.61 -0.37 6.20
C GLY A 54 12.81 -0.78 5.36
N GLY A 55 14.00 -0.46 5.86
CA GLY A 55 15.27 -0.74 5.17
C GLY A 55 15.79 0.45 4.38
N ARG A 56 16.95 0.26 3.74
CA ARG A 56 17.71 1.30 3.03
C ARG A 56 17.06 1.78 1.74
N ALA A 57 16.27 0.93 1.09
CA ALA A 57 15.47 1.30 -0.08
C ALA A 57 14.14 1.98 0.28
N SER A 58 13.84 2.15 1.58
CA SER A 58 12.59 2.78 2.01
C SER A 58 12.70 4.29 2.15
N GLU A 59 11.68 5.00 1.70
CA GLU A 59 11.49 6.43 1.92
C GLU A 59 10.31 6.69 2.85
N MET A 60 10.41 7.72 3.69
CA MET A 60 9.28 8.20 4.50
C MET A 60 8.50 9.23 3.69
N ILE A 61 7.19 9.04 3.55
CA ILE A 61 6.31 9.98 2.83
C ILE A 61 5.16 10.44 3.70
N SER A 62 4.59 11.60 3.37
CA SER A 62 3.32 12.05 3.96
C SER A 62 2.15 11.24 3.40
N ARG A 63 1.11 11.03 4.22
CA ARG A 63 -0.15 10.42 3.80
C ARG A 63 -1.20 11.49 3.55
N ASN A 64 -2.16 11.18 2.68
CA ASN A 64 -3.41 11.95 2.60
C ASN A 64 -4.15 11.96 3.95
N ARG A 65 -4.08 10.85 4.70
CA ARG A 65 -4.66 10.70 6.04
C ARG A 65 -3.74 9.90 6.97
N GLY A 66 -3.64 10.36 8.21
CA GLY A 66 -2.85 9.70 9.26
C GLY A 66 -1.38 10.12 9.26
N SER A 67 -0.57 9.41 10.05
CA SER A 67 0.86 9.66 10.19
C SER A 67 1.63 9.26 8.93
N SER A 68 2.79 9.89 8.71
CA SER A 68 3.75 9.46 7.68
C SER A 68 4.05 7.96 7.75
N HIS A 69 4.31 7.34 6.60
CA HIS A 69 4.67 5.92 6.52
C HIS A 69 5.78 5.68 5.51
N ARG A 70 6.38 4.48 5.62
CA ARG A 70 7.46 4.06 4.75
C ARG A 70 6.94 3.38 3.50
N VAL A 71 7.55 3.74 2.38
CA VAL A 71 7.32 3.13 1.07
C VAL A 71 8.63 2.68 0.44
N VAL A 72 8.57 1.70 -0.44
CA VAL A 72 9.70 1.20 -1.24
C VAL A 72 9.33 1.24 -2.73
N PRO A 73 10.30 1.35 -3.65
CA PRO A 73 9.98 1.33 -5.08
C PRO A 73 9.43 -0.05 -5.47
N LEU A 74 8.34 -0.04 -6.23
CA LEU A 74 7.66 -1.24 -6.73
C LEU A 74 7.93 -1.45 -8.22
N ALA A 75 7.77 -0.39 -9.02
CA ALA A 75 7.97 -0.42 -10.47
C ALA A 75 8.41 0.95 -10.99
N SER A 76 9.24 0.97 -12.03
CA SER A 76 9.50 2.18 -12.82
C SER A 76 8.44 2.29 -13.91
N ILE A 77 7.92 3.50 -14.11
CA ILE A 77 6.96 3.80 -15.18
C ILE A 77 7.68 4.48 -16.34
N GLN A 78 8.39 5.57 -16.05
CA GLN A 78 9.05 6.40 -17.06
C GLN A 78 10.17 7.19 -16.40
N GLU A 79 11.39 7.09 -16.92
CA GLU A 79 12.57 7.82 -16.46
C GLU A 79 12.74 7.78 -14.93
N ASP A 80 12.47 8.89 -14.24
CA ASP A 80 12.60 9.10 -12.80
C ASP A 80 11.30 8.88 -12.01
N ILE A 81 10.19 8.55 -12.70
CA ILE A 81 8.87 8.33 -12.10
C ILE A 81 8.69 6.87 -11.73
N LEU A 82 8.40 6.64 -10.46
CA LEU A 82 8.26 5.34 -9.85
C LEU A 82 6.85 5.17 -9.27
N ILE A 83 6.36 3.94 -9.31
CA ILE A 83 5.34 3.49 -8.37
C ILE A 83 6.03 2.99 -7.12
N TRP A 84 5.53 3.46 -5.99
CA TRP A 84 5.99 3.12 -4.65
C TRP A 84 4.91 2.31 -3.95
N THR A 85 5.31 1.36 -3.12
CA THR A 85 4.39 0.59 -2.29
C THR A 85 4.68 0.78 -0.81
N GLY A 86 3.63 1.04 -0.04
CA GLY A 86 3.61 0.91 1.41
C GLY A 86 2.99 -0.42 1.80
N TYR A 87 3.38 -0.96 2.96
CA TYR A 87 2.69 -2.09 3.58
C TYR A 87 2.58 -1.87 5.08
N ARG A 88 1.41 -2.22 5.62
CA ARG A 88 1.15 -2.26 7.06
C ARG A 88 0.29 -3.46 7.40
N GLU A 89 0.67 -4.16 8.46
CA GLU A 89 -0.08 -5.27 9.02
C GLU A 89 -0.17 -5.12 10.54
N SER A 90 -1.33 -5.45 11.10
CA SER A 90 -1.65 -5.23 12.51
C SER A 90 -2.21 -6.50 13.16
N TRP A 91 -1.74 -6.74 14.37
CA TRP A 91 -2.10 -7.89 15.20
C TRP A 91 -2.43 -7.44 16.61
N GLN A 92 -3.33 -8.16 17.29
CA GLN A 92 -3.74 -7.86 18.66
C GLN A 92 -3.42 -9.02 19.58
N LYS A 93 -3.03 -8.72 20.83
CA LYS A 93 -2.75 -9.74 21.83
C LYS A 93 -4.00 -10.59 22.12
N LEU A 94 -3.78 -11.90 22.26
CA LEU A 94 -4.79 -12.87 22.64
C LEU A 94 -4.67 -13.22 24.13
N GLY A 95 -5.60 -12.73 24.94
CA GLY A 95 -5.68 -13.06 26.36
C GLY A 95 -4.41 -12.69 27.14
N SER A 96 -4.02 -13.55 28.08
CA SER A 96 -2.81 -13.38 28.90
C SER A 96 -1.54 -13.89 28.21
N GLU A 97 -1.66 -14.72 27.18
CA GLU A 97 -0.54 -15.32 26.46
C GLU A 97 0.22 -14.30 25.61
N GLN A 98 1.50 -14.54 25.35
CA GLN A 98 2.34 -13.74 24.43
C GLN A 98 2.09 -14.10 22.96
N ASN A 99 0.82 -14.32 22.62
CA ASN A 99 0.35 -14.65 21.29
C ASN A 99 -0.48 -13.48 20.75
N PHE A 100 -0.32 -13.20 19.47
CA PHE A 100 -1.09 -12.21 18.75
C PHE A 100 -1.96 -12.89 17.70
N ARG A 101 -3.15 -12.33 17.47
CA ARG A 101 -4.06 -12.70 16.40
C ARG A 101 -4.10 -11.62 15.33
N PHE A 102 -4.28 -12.02 14.09
CA PHE A 102 -4.37 -11.12 12.95
C PHE A 102 -5.60 -10.20 13.02
N VAL A 103 -5.43 -8.92 12.64
CA VAL A 103 -6.53 -7.95 12.56
C VAL A 103 -6.74 -7.46 11.14
N GLU A 104 -5.68 -6.99 10.50
CA GLU A 104 -5.73 -6.41 9.15
C GLU A 104 -4.34 -6.35 8.55
N ALA A 105 -4.28 -6.36 7.22
CA ALA A 105 -3.09 -6.01 6.47
C ALA A 105 -3.48 -5.22 5.22
N GLY A 106 -2.59 -4.36 4.74
CA GLY A 106 -2.84 -3.63 3.53
C GLY A 106 -1.60 -3.10 2.83
N PHE A 107 -1.71 -3.01 1.52
CA PHE A 107 -0.80 -2.31 0.64
C PHE A 107 -1.38 -0.93 0.31
N THR A 108 -0.49 0.04 0.19
CA THR A 108 -0.80 1.31 -0.49
C THR A 108 0.11 1.45 -1.70
N LEU A 109 -0.39 2.03 -2.78
CA LEU A 109 0.41 2.43 -3.93
C LEU A 109 0.43 3.94 -4.06
N HIS A 110 1.60 4.46 -4.42
CA HIS A 110 1.83 5.87 -4.64
C HIS A 110 2.61 6.09 -5.94
N VAL A 111 2.47 7.25 -6.55
CA VAL A 111 3.29 7.67 -7.69
C VAL A 111 4.16 8.86 -7.28
N GLY A 112 5.40 8.90 -7.73
CA GLY A 112 6.30 10.03 -7.48
C GLY A 112 7.75 9.72 -7.78
N ARG A 113 8.59 10.72 -7.62
CA ARG A 113 10.04 10.62 -7.82
C ARG A 113 10.77 10.28 -6.53
N GLN A 114 11.99 9.77 -6.67
CA GLN A 114 12.87 9.53 -5.54
C GLN A 114 13.14 10.85 -4.78
N GLY A 115 13.11 10.80 -3.44
CA GLY A 115 13.34 11.96 -2.58
C GLY A 115 12.14 12.91 -2.38
N GLU A 116 11.05 12.77 -3.14
CA GLU A 116 9.86 13.60 -2.93
C GLU A 116 9.12 13.22 -1.64
N LEU A 117 8.91 14.15 -0.71
CA LEU A 117 8.18 13.85 0.54
C LEU A 117 6.70 13.54 0.30
N SER A 118 6.10 14.20 -0.70
CA SER A 118 4.69 14.04 -1.07
C SER A 118 4.57 13.17 -2.31
N LYS A 119 4.07 11.94 -2.13
CA LYS A 119 3.78 11.00 -3.22
C LYS A 119 2.28 10.67 -3.21
N PRO A 120 1.51 11.17 -4.20
CA PRO A 120 0.08 10.91 -4.31
C PRO A 120 -0.27 9.43 -4.18
N GLN A 121 -1.17 9.09 -3.26
CA GLN A 121 -1.73 7.73 -3.16
C GLN A 121 -2.69 7.48 -4.34
N ILE A 122 -2.52 6.36 -5.03
CA ILE A 122 -3.32 6.01 -6.20
C ILE A 122 -4.35 4.92 -5.87
N MET A 123 -3.98 3.98 -5.00
CA MET A 123 -4.85 2.90 -4.57
C MET A 123 -4.36 2.24 -3.29
N ARG A 124 -5.22 1.41 -2.71
CA ARG A 124 -4.89 0.49 -1.63
C ARG A 124 -5.54 -0.87 -1.82
N SER A 125 -4.87 -1.87 -1.26
CA SER A 125 -5.36 -3.24 -1.15
C SER A 125 -5.44 -3.58 0.33
N GLU A 126 -6.59 -3.96 0.84
CA GLU A 126 -6.79 -4.24 2.27
C GLU A 126 -7.36 -5.65 2.45
N TRP A 127 -6.81 -6.42 3.37
CA TRP A 127 -7.37 -7.69 3.78
C TRP A 127 -7.62 -7.68 5.28
N VAL A 128 -8.89 -7.78 5.65
CA VAL A 128 -9.31 -7.73 7.05
C VAL A 128 -9.50 -9.10 7.64
N GLY A 129 -9.04 -9.24 8.88
CA GLY A 129 -9.29 -10.39 9.71
C GLY A 129 -10.72 -10.40 10.22
N ARG A 130 -11.18 -11.59 10.63
CA ARG A 130 -12.54 -11.87 11.07
C ARG A 130 -13.08 -10.96 12.18
N ARG A 131 -12.19 -10.37 12.97
CA ARG A 131 -12.55 -9.53 14.13
C ARG A 131 -12.26 -8.05 13.92
N SER A 132 -11.90 -7.65 12.70
CA SER A 132 -11.81 -6.23 12.36
C SER A 132 -13.19 -5.60 12.43
N ARG A 133 -13.25 -4.35 12.92
CA ARG A 133 -14.48 -3.53 12.89
C ARG A 133 -14.63 -2.77 11.57
N ALA A 134 -13.63 -2.82 10.69
CA ALA A 134 -13.58 -2.04 9.46
C ALA A 134 -14.60 -2.51 8.42
N PHE A 135 -15.04 -3.77 8.49
CA PHE A 135 -16.07 -4.32 7.61
C PHE A 135 -17.16 -4.98 8.44
N VAL A 136 -18.35 -4.38 8.41
CA VAL A 136 -19.57 -4.94 9.00
C VAL A 136 -19.95 -6.14 8.15
N GLU A 137 -19.62 -7.34 8.63
CA GLU A 137 -20.10 -8.64 8.15
C GLU A 137 -19.73 -8.99 6.68
N LEU A 138 -18.92 -10.04 6.52
CA LEU A 138 -18.84 -10.95 5.34
C LEU A 138 -17.84 -10.69 4.22
N ALA A 139 -17.14 -9.57 4.17
CA ALA A 139 -16.12 -9.41 3.13
C ALA A 139 -14.79 -10.04 3.58
N GLY A 140 -14.73 -11.37 3.54
CA GLY A 140 -13.56 -12.14 3.97
C GLY A 140 -12.37 -12.08 3.02
N HIS A 141 -12.43 -11.29 1.94
CA HIS A 141 -11.44 -11.30 0.88
C HIS A 141 -10.67 -9.97 0.80
N PRO A 142 -9.55 -9.91 0.08
CA PRO A 142 -8.88 -8.64 -0.19
C PRO A 142 -9.79 -7.65 -0.94
N HIS A 143 -9.69 -6.37 -0.59
CA HIS A 143 -10.43 -5.26 -1.17
C HIS A 143 -9.50 -4.31 -1.89
N TRP A 144 -9.92 -3.84 -3.06
CA TRP A 144 -9.26 -2.75 -3.76
C TRP A 144 -10.03 -1.45 -3.54
N GLN A 145 -9.32 -0.38 -3.26
CA GLN A 145 -9.88 0.97 -3.22
C GLN A 145 -9.01 1.88 -4.08
N LEU A 146 -9.62 2.57 -5.03
CA LEU A 146 -8.96 3.56 -5.87
C LEU A 146 -9.04 4.91 -5.16
N ASP A 147 -7.89 5.47 -4.81
CA ASP A 147 -7.81 6.71 -4.03
C ASP A 147 -7.47 7.93 -4.91
N VAL A 148 -7.31 7.75 -6.23
CA VAL A 148 -6.95 8.81 -7.19
C VAL A 148 -7.81 10.07 -7.03
N LEU A 149 -9.13 9.92 -6.98
CA LEU A 149 -10.05 11.05 -6.85
C LEU A 149 -9.97 11.72 -5.48
N GLU A 150 -9.78 10.95 -4.41
CA GLU A 150 -9.59 11.51 -3.08
C GLU A 150 -8.30 12.33 -3.04
N THR A 151 -7.20 11.79 -3.57
CA THR A 151 -5.91 12.46 -3.63
C THR A 151 -5.96 13.72 -4.50
N ALA A 152 -6.71 13.69 -5.60
CA ALA A 152 -6.92 14.87 -6.45
C ALA A 152 -7.66 15.99 -5.70
N ARG A 153 -8.64 15.64 -4.84
CA ARG A 153 -9.41 16.58 -4.01
C ARG A 153 -8.66 17.07 -2.77
N ALA A 154 -7.69 16.30 -2.28
CA ALA A 154 -6.89 16.66 -1.11
C ALA A 154 -5.87 17.77 -1.38
N LYS A 155 -5.68 18.18 -2.65
CA LYS A 155 -5.03 19.46 -2.97
C LYS A 155 -5.82 20.54 -2.23
N GLU A 156 -5.13 21.41 -1.49
CA GLU A 156 -5.80 22.52 -0.79
C GLU A 156 -6.81 23.17 -1.74
N PRO A 157 -8.04 23.49 -1.29
CA PRO A 157 -8.84 24.43 -2.02
C PRO A 157 -8.01 25.70 -2.11
N SER A 158 -7.41 25.95 -3.28
CA SER A 158 -7.05 27.31 -3.65
C SER A 158 -8.32 28.09 -3.40
N THR A 159 -8.29 29.03 -2.46
CA THR A 159 -9.40 29.94 -2.19
C THR A 159 -10.03 30.27 -3.54
N PRO A 160 -11.34 30.00 -3.78
CA PRO A 160 -11.91 30.21 -5.10
C PRO A 160 -11.61 31.65 -5.48
N ALA A 161 -10.78 31.84 -6.50
CA ALA A 161 -10.34 33.15 -6.92
C ALA A 161 -11.60 33.99 -7.13
N ARG A 162 -11.77 35.04 -6.35
CA ARG A 162 -12.89 35.95 -6.55
C ARG A 162 -12.51 36.81 -7.75
N PHE A 163 -13.49 37.17 -8.57
CA PHE A 163 -13.30 38.11 -9.69
C PHE A 163 -12.64 39.45 -9.30
N THR A 164 -12.57 39.75 -8.00
CA THR A 164 -11.98 40.96 -7.42
C THR A 164 -10.51 40.81 -7.00
N ASP A 165 -9.96 39.59 -7.04
CA ASP A 165 -8.57 39.36 -6.68
C ASP A 165 -7.71 39.77 -7.88
N VAL A 166 -7.15 40.99 -7.83
CA VAL A 166 -6.17 41.46 -8.81
C VAL A 166 -4.99 40.51 -8.72
N GLU A 167 -4.77 39.72 -9.77
CA GLU A 167 -3.65 38.80 -9.88
C GLU A 167 -2.36 39.52 -9.49
N SER A 168 -1.74 39.11 -8.38
CA SER A 168 -0.32 39.37 -8.19
C SER A 168 0.36 38.60 -9.30
N ALA A 169 0.82 39.34 -10.31
CA ALA A 169 1.37 38.89 -11.58
C ALA A 169 1.91 37.45 -11.51
N SER A 170 1.11 36.50 -11.99
CA SER A 170 1.67 35.22 -12.40
C SER A 170 2.72 35.56 -13.48
N PRO A 171 3.97 35.06 -13.38
CA PRO A 171 4.96 35.34 -14.40
C PRO A 171 4.39 34.86 -15.75
N VAL A 172 4.26 35.81 -16.68
CA VAL A 172 3.84 35.56 -18.05
C VAL A 172 4.84 34.55 -18.63
N LYS A 173 4.40 33.32 -18.88
CA LYS A 173 5.20 32.34 -19.60
C LYS A 173 5.25 32.75 -21.06
N GLU A 174 6.44 33.05 -21.57
CA GLU A 174 6.64 33.36 -22.99
C GLU A 174 6.67 32.06 -23.82
N PHE A 175 6.35 32.18 -25.11
CA PHE A 175 6.43 31.08 -26.06
C PHE A 175 7.88 30.60 -26.18
N GLY A 176 8.22 29.49 -25.51
CA GLY A 176 9.59 28.95 -25.44
C GLY A 176 10.03 28.53 -24.04
N ASP A 177 9.25 28.84 -23.00
CA ASP A 177 9.56 28.37 -21.65
C ASP A 177 9.53 26.85 -21.57
N MET A 178 10.63 26.27 -21.08
CA MET A 178 10.72 24.84 -20.80
C MET A 178 9.56 24.43 -19.88
N PRO A 179 8.85 23.32 -20.18
CA PRO A 179 7.80 22.85 -19.31
C PRO A 179 8.38 22.63 -17.92
N THR A 180 7.81 23.33 -16.93
CA THR A 180 8.17 23.16 -15.53
C THR A 180 7.98 21.68 -15.19
N PRO A 181 8.96 21.01 -14.55
CA PRO A 181 8.81 19.61 -14.20
C PRO A 181 7.47 19.42 -13.50
N ALA A 182 6.68 18.46 -13.96
CA ALA A 182 5.38 18.18 -13.38
C ALA A 182 5.54 17.95 -11.88
N ASN A 183 5.03 18.89 -11.05
CA ASN A 183 4.87 18.67 -9.61
C ASN A 183 4.06 17.36 -9.41
N GLY A 184 4.23 16.66 -8.29
CA GLY A 184 3.53 15.38 -8.03
C GLY A 184 2.01 15.44 -8.26
N SER A 185 1.41 16.63 -8.13
CA SER A 185 0.03 16.96 -8.46
C SER A 185 -0.36 16.76 -9.95
N ASN A 186 0.56 16.96 -10.89
CA ASN A 186 0.39 16.73 -12.32
C ASN A 186 0.64 15.26 -12.69
N LEU A 187 1.54 14.58 -11.96
CA LEU A 187 1.78 13.14 -12.16
C LEU A 187 0.51 12.31 -11.93
N LEU A 188 -0.27 12.63 -10.89
CA LEU A 188 -1.50 11.90 -10.59
C LEU A 188 -2.54 11.97 -11.73
N LEU A 189 -2.68 13.12 -12.38
CA LEU A 189 -3.67 13.33 -13.44
C LEU A 189 -3.22 12.77 -14.78
N GLY A 190 -1.90 12.73 -15.03
CA GLY A 190 -1.34 12.10 -16.23
C GLY A 190 -1.13 10.58 -16.11
N LEU A 191 -1.26 10.01 -14.91
CA LEU A 191 -1.04 8.59 -14.68
C LEU A 191 -2.21 7.75 -15.21
N THR A 192 -1.92 6.82 -16.11
CA THR A 192 -2.91 5.93 -16.73
C THR A 192 -3.30 4.76 -15.80
N VAL A 193 -3.89 5.06 -14.64
CA VAL A 193 -4.33 4.03 -13.65
C VAL A 193 -5.38 3.09 -14.25
N GLU A 194 -6.16 3.56 -15.22
CA GLU A 194 -7.13 2.78 -15.99
C GLU A 194 -6.53 1.60 -16.74
N ASN A 195 -5.20 1.57 -16.94
CA ASN A 195 -4.50 0.43 -17.56
C ASN A 195 -4.25 -0.73 -16.57
N MET A 196 -4.50 -0.53 -15.27
CA MET A 196 -4.42 -1.59 -14.27
C MET A 196 -5.67 -2.46 -14.34
N HIS A 197 -5.47 -3.78 -14.46
CA HIS A 197 -6.52 -4.76 -14.24
C HIS A 197 -6.58 -5.06 -12.74
N LEU A 198 -7.73 -4.87 -12.09
CA LEU A 198 -7.91 -5.22 -10.67
C LEU A 198 -8.89 -6.38 -10.55
N ALA A 199 -8.37 -7.59 -10.38
CA ALA A 199 -9.20 -8.78 -10.26
C ALA A 199 -10.15 -8.68 -9.06
N SER A 200 -11.45 -8.77 -9.31
CA SER A 200 -12.50 -8.70 -8.27
C SER A 200 -12.35 -9.79 -7.21
N SER A 201 -11.82 -10.95 -7.60
CA SER A 201 -11.41 -12.03 -6.71
C SER A 201 -9.99 -12.50 -7.04
N ALA A 202 -9.00 -11.82 -6.47
CA ALA A 202 -7.63 -12.26 -6.57
C ALA A 202 -7.43 -13.55 -5.76
N GLN A 203 -7.49 -14.72 -6.43
CA GLN A 203 -7.34 -16.04 -5.80
C GLN A 203 -5.88 -16.51 -5.72
N TRP A 204 -4.90 -15.70 -6.15
CA TRP A 204 -3.48 -16.08 -6.25
C TRP A 204 -2.81 -16.50 -4.93
N TRP A 205 -3.45 -16.24 -3.79
CA TRP A 205 -2.94 -16.61 -2.47
C TRP A 205 -3.41 -18.00 -2.03
N ARG A 206 -4.27 -18.63 -2.83
CA ARG A 206 -4.89 -19.92 -2.53
C ARG A 206 -4.15 -21.07 -3.16
N LEU A 207 -4.22 -22.20 -2.46
CA LEU A 207 -3.92 -23.49 -3.05
C LEU A 207 -5.10 -23.91 -3.95
N SER A 208 -4.82 -24.63 -5.02
CA SER A 208 -5.82 -25.07 -6.00
C SER A 208 -6.95 -25.88 -5.34
N GLY A 209 -8.23 -25.55 -5.62
CA GLY A 209 -9.39 -26.35 -5.21
C GLY A 209 -10.38 -25.74 -4.19
N SER A 210 -10.36 -24.43 -3.94
CA SER A 210 -11.34 -23.75 -3.06
C SER A 210 -12.15 -22.68 -3.80
N ASP A 211 -13.48 -22.84 -3.84
CA ASP A 211 -14.37 -22.08 -4.72
C ASP A 211 -14.67 -20.63 -4.27
N ALA A 212 -14.48 -20.26 -3.00
CA ALA A 212 -14.91 -18.95 -2.48
C ALA A 212 -13.89 -18.25 -1.57
N ALA A 213 -13.56 -16.98 -1.90
CA ALA A 213 -12.66 -16.09 -1.16
C ALA A 213 -13.13 -15.89 0.31
N HIS A 214 -12.28 -16.19 1.30
CA HIS A 214 -12.61 -16.17 2.74
C HIS A 214 -11.47 -15.56 3.58
N VAL A 215 -11.78 -15.21 4.83
CA VAL A 215 -10.84 -14.59 5.79
C VAL A 215 -9.58 -15.45 5.93
N PRO A 216 -8.38 -14.88 6.15
CA PRO A 216 -7.18 -15.71 6.26
C PRO A 216 -7.32 -16.65 7.46
N GLU A 217 -7.01 -17.93 7.27
CA GLU A 217 -7.13 -18.96 8.32
C GLU A 217 -5.78 -19.26 8.97
N THR A 218 -4.69 -19.09 8.20
CA THR A 218 -3.33 -19.37 8.61
C THR A 218 -2.40 -18.18 8.32
N VAL A 219 -1.26 -18.14 8.99
CA VAL A 219 -0.19 -17.18 8.70
C VAL A 219 0.34 -17.38 7.28
N SER A 220 0.40 -18.61 6.80
CA SER A 220 0.84 -18.93 5.44
C SER A 220 -0.08 -18.36 4.36
N ASP A 221 -1.38 -18.21 4.63
CA ASP A 221 -2.30 -17.52 3.71
C ASP A 221 -1.92 -16.05 3.57
N LEU A 222 -1.59 -15.39 4.69
CA LEU A 222 -1.12 -14.01 4.71
C LEU A 222 0.17 -13.87 3.92
N ASP A 223 1.14 -14.75 4.14
CA ASP A 223 2.45 -14.69 3.46
C ASP A 223 2.30 -14.89 1.95
N ARG A 224 1.49 -15.87 1.52
CA ARG A 224 1.17 -16.06 0.10
C ARG A 224 0.50 -14.83 -0.48
N TRP A 225 -0.45 -14.23 0.23
CA TRP A 225 -1.11 -13.01 -0.23
C TRP A 225 -0.16 -11.83 -0.35
N ILE A 226 0.69 -11.58 0.64
CA ILE A 226 1.69 -10.51 0.60
C ILE A 226 2.55 -10.65 -0.66
N LEU A 227 3.12 -11.84 -0.89
CA LEU A 227 4.04 -12.06 -1.99
C LEU A 227 3.34 -12.02 -3.35
N ALA A 228 2.20 -12.71 -3.50
CA ALA A 228 1.46 -12.75 -4.76
C ALA A 228 0.84 -11.39 -5.09
N CYS A 229 0.31 -10.67 -4.10
CA CYS A 229 -0.20 -9.31 -4.28
C CYS A 229 0.92 -8.36 -4.69
N THR A 230 2.11 -8.47 -4.10
CA THR A 230 3.28 -7.66 -4.50
C THR A 230 3.66 -7.89 -5.96
N VAL A 231 3.78 -9.16 -6.39
CA VAL A 231 4.09 -9.50 -7.78
C VAL A 231 3.02 -8.97 -8.73
N TYR A 232 1.75 -9.16 -8.38
CA TYR A 232 0.65 -8.66 -9.20
C TYR A 232 0.61 -7.13 -9.28
N LEU A 233 0.69 -6.44 -8.14
CA LEU A 233 0.69 -4.98 -8.12
C LEU A 233 1.87 -4.43 -8.92
N ARG A 234 3.04 -5.08 -8.88
CA ARG A 234 4.18 -4.73 -9.72
C ARG A 234 3.89 -4.92 -11.21
N GLN A 235 3.28 -6.04 -11.59
CA GLN A 235 2.86 -6.30 -12.97
C GLN A 235 1.87 -5.25 -13.46
N GLU A 236 0.81 -4.98 -12.69
CA GLU A 236 -0.22 -4.02 -13.08
C GLU A 236 0.30 -2.57 -13.06
N ALA A 237 1.15 -2.21 -12.10
CA ALA A 237 1.84 -0.92 -12.09
C ALA A 237 2.73 -0.70 -13.31
N SER A 238 3.35 -1.76 -13.85
CA SER A 238 4.16 -1.67 -15.06
C SER A 238 3.36 -1.39 -16.34
N ARG A 239 2.02 -1.51 -16.30
CA ARG A 239 1.13 -1.13 -17.41
C ARG A 239 0.84 0.37 -17.43
N CYS A 240 1.03 1.06 -16.31
CA CYS A 240 0.80 2.48 -16.21
C CYS A 240 1.87 3.27 -16.97
N ARG A 241 1.49 4.46 -17.44
CA ARG A 241 2.35 5.46 -18.08
C ARG A 241 1.96 6.84 -17.58
N VAL A 242 2.83 7.83 -17.79
CA VAL A 242 2.49 9.23 -17.56
C VAL A 242 2.31 9.91 -18.90
N ILE A 243 1.09 10.36 -19.19
CA ILE A 243 0.79 11.16 -20.37
C ILE A 243 1.02 12.63 -19.99
N PRO A 244 1.86 13.38 -20.73
CA PRO A 244 1.99 14.82 -20.53
C PRO A 244 0.62 15.49 -20.65
N ALA A 245 0.26 16.27 -19.63
CA ALA A 245 -0.94 17.11 -19.67
C ALA A 245 -0.74 18.33 -20.58
#